data_AF-A0A1I7XEF5-F1
#
_entry.id   AF-A0A1I7XEF5-F1
#
_cell.length_a   1.000
_cell.length_b   1.000
_cell.length_c   1.000
_cell.angle_alpha   90.00
_cell.angle_beta   90.00
_cell.angle_gamma   90.00
#
_symmetry.space_group_name_H-M   'P 1'
#
loop_
_entity.id
_entity.type
_entity.pdbx_description
1 polymer ?
#
loop_
_entity_poly.entity_id
_entity_poly.type
_entity_poly.pdbx_seq_one_letter_code
_entity_poly.pdbx_strand_id
1 'polypeptide(L)'
;MVARWFQMDSSFAIMQTHGQNNTISYEGREVGLSTEDYFFLGSLPAFRSRFGIFIQPSVAVLRQVTILLQRKRPFVPHLNIHEVSRTFWMPLELFLDNSTHNVFVLDNTYSVHSFSFNGAEIYGITAFMCIITAMMVLQRTPSFDINSSLTVSRMEKMALTDIIDHILQFVHLPFKKSKL
;
A
#
# COMPACT_ATOMS: atom_id res chain seq x y z
N MET A 1 -17.40 -0.96 4.51
CA MET A 1 -16.22 -0.83 3.63
C MET A 1 -15.04 -1.17 4.50
N VAL A 2 -14.38 -2.30 4.23
CA VAL A 2 -13.34 -2.88 5.08
C VAL A 2 -12.07 -2.03 4.96
N ALA A 3 -11.58 -1.39 6.02
CA ALA A 3 -10.20 -0.94 5.97
C ALA A 3 -9.34 -2.22 5.97
N ARG A 4 -8.48 -2.31 4.96
CA ARG A 4 -7.60 -3.44 4.81
C ARG A 4 -6.24 -2.98 5.30
N TRP A 5 -5.86 -3.49 6.46
CA TRP A 5 -4.52 -3.29 7.03
C TRP A 5 -3.55 -4.18 6.29
N PHE A 6 -2.54 -3.58 5.69
CA PHE A 6 -1.38 -4.31 5.18
C PHE A 6 -0.20 -3.87 6.01
N GLN A 7 0.35 -4.80 6.77
CA GLN A 7 1.72 -4.65 7.22
C GLN A 7 2.62 -5.49 6.32
N MET A 8 3.68 -4.82 5.89
CA MET A 8 4.66 -5.26 4.94
C MET A 8 5.95 -5.52 5.69
N ASP A 9 6.26 -6.80 5.78
CA ASP A 9 7.34 -7.39 6.57
C ASP A 9 7.51 -6.81 7.98
N SER A 10 8.61 -7.16 8.66
CA SER A 10 8.92 -6.86 10.06
C SER A 10 8.95 -5.37 10.49
N SER A 11 8.43 -4.42 9.70
CA SER A 11 8.50 -3.00 10.09
C SER A 11 7.48 -2.05 9.47
N PHE A 12 6.71 -2.34 8.41
CA PHE A 12 5.91 -1.29 7.75
C PHE A 12 4.42 -1.56 7.76
N ALA A 13 3.58 -0.52 7.89
CA ALA A 13 2.14 -0.59 7.73
C ALA A 13 1.65 0.52 6.79
N ILE A 14 0.78 0.15 5.86
CA ILE A 14 0.00 1.11 5.07
C ILE A 14 -1.39 1.22 5.70
N MET A 15 -1.73 2.44 6.12
CA MET A 15 -3.02 2.76 6.67
C MET A 15 -3.79 3.63 5.68
N GLN A 16 -5.04 3.25 5.42
CA GLN A 16 -5.97 4.03 4.61
C GLN A 16 -6.88 4.85 5.53
N THR A 17 -6.84 6.19 5.45
CA THR A 17 -7.77 7.06 6.17
C THR A 17 -8.73 7.77 5.21
N HIS A 18 -9.91 8.12 5.70
CA HIS A 18 -10.93 8.86 4.99
C HIS A 18 -11.13 10.22 5.69
N GLY A 19 -10.83 11.33 5.01
CA GLY A 19 -11.15 12.69 5.48
C GLY A 19 -9.95 13.64 5.72
N GLN A 20 -10.22 14.94 5.67
CA GLN A 20 -9.27 16.07 5.60
C GLN A 20 -8.43 16.36 6.86
N ASN A 21 -8.52 15.55 7.92
CA ASN A 21 -7.69 15.75 9.11
C ASN A 21 -6.56 14.73 9.11
N ASN A 22 -5.32 15.23 9.00
CA ASN A 22 -4.06 14.49 9.11
C ASN A 22 -3.83 13.85 10.49
N THR A 23 -4.89 13.62 11.26
CA THR A 23 -4.84 13.04 12.59
C THR A 23 -5.33 11.60 12.49
N ILE A 24 -4.48 10.68 12.93
CA ILE A 24 -4.75 9.25 13.05
C ILE A 24 -5.75 9.07 14.22
N SER A 25 -6.97 9.56 14.06
CA SER A 25 -8.01 9.64 15.10
C SER A 25 -9.18 8.69 14.88
N TYR A 26 -9.10 7.78 13.89
CA TYR A 26 -9.89 6.55 13.85
C TYR A 26 -9.10 5.46 14.58
N GLU A 27 -8.94 5.66 15.88
CA GLU A 27 -8.14 4.87 16.81
C GLU A 27 -8.44 3.38 16.73
N GLY A 28 -7.47 2.56 16.30
CA GLY A 28 -7.31 1.14 16.67
C GLY A 28 -8.51 0.19 16.57
N ARG A 29 -9.67 0.56 16.03
CA ARG A 29 -10.89 -0.26 16.15
C ARG A 29 -10.75 -1.58 15.42
N GLU A 30 -10.15 -1.57 14.24
CA GLU A 30 -10.09 -2.74 13.39
C GLU A 30 -9.04 -3.77 13.86
N VAL A 31 -7.86 -3.30 14.32
CA VAL A 31 -6.72 -4.17 14.66
C VAL A 31 -6.02 -3.84 15.99
N GLY A 32 -6.56 -2.95 16.81
CA GLY A 32 -6.02 -2.60 18.12
C GLY A 32 -4.77 -1.71 18.08
N LEU A 33 -4.51 -1.00 16.97
CA LEU A 33 -3.30 -0.19 16.80
C LEU A 33 -3.36 1.12 17.61
N SER A 34 -2.36 1.34 18.45
CA SER A 34 -2.14 2.59 19.20
C SER A 34 -1.05 3.46 18.55
N THR A 35 -1.06 4.76 18.84
CA THR A 35 0.01 5.71 18.43
C THR A 35 1.38 5.32 18.99
N GLU A 36 1.41 4.56 20.08
CA GLU A 36 2.63 4.02 20.65
C GLU A 36 3.21 2.84 19.87
N ASP A 37 2.42 2.20 18.99
CA ASP A 37 2.83 0.99 18.27
C ASP A 37 3.55 1.29 16.96
N TYR A 38 3.62 2.56 16.54
CA TYR A 38 4.26 2.92 15.27
C TYR A 38 5.05 4.24 15.32
N PHE A 39 5.80 4.47 14.25
CA PHE A 39 6.40 5.74 13.86
C PHE A 39 5.79 6.14 12.52
N PHE A 40 5.13 7.30 12.47
CA PHE A 40 4.59 7.81 11.21
C PHE A 40 5.74 8.27 10.30
N LEU A 41 5.75 7.81 9.04
CA LEU A 41 6.78 8.21 8.07
C LEU A 41 6.30 9.35 7.17
N GLY A 42 5.03 9.37 6.81
CA GLY A 42 4.48 10.34 5.89
C GLY A 42 3.23 9.84 5.18
N SER A 43 2.73 10.66 4.27
CA SER A 43 1.57 10.32 3.46
C SER A 43 1.93 10.32 1.98
N LEU A 44 1.34 9.38 1.23
CA LEU A 44 1.37 9.42 -0.24
C LEU A 44 0.36 10.45 -0.75
N PRO A 45 0.43 10.91 -2.01
CA PRO A 45 -0.63 11.72 -2.60
C PRO A 45 -1.99 11.02 -2.57
N ALA A 46 -3.08 11.80 -2.59
CA ALA A 46 -4.44 11.25 -2.57
C ALA A 46 -4.78 10.43 -3.83
N PHE A 47 -5.11 9.16 -3.71
CA PHE A 47 -5.52 8.34 -4.83
C PHE A 47 -7.02 8.50 -5.09
N ARG A 48 -7.44 8.65 -6.34
CA ARG A 48 -8.85 8.68 -6.71
C ARG A 48 -9.34 7.28 -7.02
N SER A 49 -10.30 6.79 -6.23
CA SER A 49 -10.96 5.51 -6.48
C SER A 49 -11.89 5.58 -7.70
N ARG A 50 -12.32 4.41 -8.19
CA ARG A 50 -13.26 4.30 -9.32
C ARG A 50 -14.62 4.96 -9.07
N PHE A 51 -14.98 5.17 -7.82
CA PHE A 51 -16.23 5.84 -7.42
C PHE A 51 -16.05 7.34 -7.22
N GLY A 52 -14.88 7.90 -7.57
CA GLY A 52 -14.56 9.31 -7.42
C GLY A 52 -14.18 9.73 -6.00
N ILE A 53 -14.10 8.78 -5.06
CA ILE A 53 -13.66 9.02 -3.68
C ILE A 53 -12.14 9.18 -3.65
N PHE A 54 -11.64 10.20 -2.95
CA PHE A 54 -10.22 10.40 -2.69
C PHE A 54 -9.78 9.66 -1.42
N ILE A 55 -8.66 8.96 -1.54
CA ILE A 55 -8.06 8.13 -0.49
C ILE A 55 -6.68 8.70 -0.20
N GLN A 56 -6.42 9.12 1.04
CA GLN A 56 -5.13 9.65 1.46
C GLN A 56 -4.37 8.54 2.21
N PRO A 57 -3.35 7.90 1.61
CA PRO A 57 -2.64 6.82 2.26
C PRO A 57 -1.57 7.37 3.19
N SER A 58 -1.46 6.76 4.36
CA SER A 58 -0.43 7.02 5.34
C SER A 58 0.48 5.81 5.47
N VAL A 59 1.79 6.05 5.50
CA VAL A 59 2.81 5.03 5.67
C VAL A 59 3.43 5.20 7.06
N ALA A 60 3.52 4.10 7.80
CA ALA A 60 4.10 4.08 9.13
C ALA A 60 5.03 2.87 9.29
N VAL A 61 5.96 2.97 10.22
CA VAL A 61 6.80 1.87 10.69
C VAL A 61 6.25 1.34 12.00
N LEU A 62 5.90 0.07 12.07
CA LEU A 62 5.48 -0.58 13.30
C LEU A 62 6.69 -0.86 14.20
N ARG A 63 6.52 -0.57 15.49
CA ARG A 63 7.53 -0.81 16.51
C ARG A 63 7.57 -2.29 16.82
N GLN A 64 8.56 -2.98 16.27
CA GLN A 64 8.87 -4.37 16.64
C GLN A 64 9.92 -4.47 17.75
N VAL A 65 10.26 -3.35 18.39
CA VAL A 65 11.51 -3.24 19.12
C VAL A 65 11.42 -3.85 20.53
N THR A 66 12.00 -5.04 20.65
CA THR A 66 12.62 -5.55 21.89
C THR A 66 13.93 -4.77 22.12
N ILE A 67 13.86 -3.52 22.60
CA ILE A 67 15.04 -2.88 23.18
C ILE A 67 15.22 -3.53 24.55
N LEU A 68 16.36 -4.18 24.75
CA LEU A 68 16.80 -4.81 26.01
C LEU A 68 16.68 -3.88 27.25
N LEU A 69 16.47 -2.58 27.04
CA LEU A 69 16.32 -1.55 28.06
C LEU A 69 14.87 -1.03 28.27
N GLN A 70 13.90 -1.32 27.39
CA GLN A 70 12.59 -0.63 27.41
C GLN A 70 11.34 -1.53 27.56
N ARG A 71 11.46 -2.86 27.67
CA ARG A 71 10.32 -3.77 27.98
C ARG A 71 9.05 -3.55 27.14
N LYS A 72 9.12 -2.94 25.96
CA LYS A 72 7.94 -2.78 25.10
C LYS A 72 7.74 -4.04 24.27
N ARG A 73 6.53 -4.59 24.33
CA ARG A 73 6.12 -5.77 23.57
C ARG A 73 6.00 -5.41 22.09
N PRO A 74 6.30 -6.34 21.16
CA PRO A 74 5.96 -6.15 19.76
C PRO A 74 4.45 -5.98 19.59
N PHE A 75 4.04 -5.17 18.61
CA PHE A 75 2.62 -5.04 18.26
C PHE A 75 2.04 -6.40 17.83
N VAL A 76 0.91 -6.76 18.41
CA VAL A 76 0.12 -7.93 18.03
C VAL A 76 -1.30 -7.45 17.73
N PRO A 77 -1.82 -7.66 16.50
CA PRO A 77 -3.16 -7.21 16.14
C PRO A 77 -4.24 -7.78 17.07
N HIS A 78 -5.09 -6.90 17.58
CA HIS A 78 -6.34 -7.26 18.25
C HIS A 78 -7.52 -6.97 17.34
N LEU A 79 -8.07 -8.00 16.71
CA LEU A 79 -9.07 -7.84 15.65
C LEU A 79 -10.44 -7.50 16.21
N ASN A 80 -11.08 -6.47 15.64
CA ASN A 80 -12.53 -6.34 15.71
C ASN A 80 -13.17 -7.26 14.67
N ILE A 81 -13.66 -8.41 15.15
CA ILE A 81 -14.26 -9.46 14.31
C ILE A 81 -15.50 -9.02 13.53
N HIS A 82 -16.11 -7.88 13.89
CA HIS A 82 -17.25 -7.32 13.15
C HIS A 82 -16.82 -6.55 11.89
N GLU A 83 -15.55 -6.16 11.81
CA GLU A 83 -15.00 -5.35 10.70
C GLU A 83 -13.90 -6.11 9.94
N VAL A 84 -13.07 -6.87 10.65
CA VAL A 84 -11.90 -7.56 10.11
C VAL A 84 -12.02 -9.07 10.33
N SER A 85 -12.01 -9.83 9.23
CA SER A 85 -12.07 -11.28 9.29
C SER A 85 -10.73 -11.94 9.63
N ARG A 86 -9.62 -11.35 9.16
CA ARG A 86 -8.26 -11.83 9.40
C ARG A 86 -7.21 -10.75 9.11
N THR A 87 -6.02 -10.93 9.66
CA THR A 87 -4.80 -10.21 9.29
C THR A 87 -3.75 -11.18 8.75
N PHE A 88 -2.80 -10.65 7.99
CA PHE A 88 -1.65 -11.38 7.51
C PHE A 88 -0.48 -10.41 7.30
N TRP A 89 0.72 -10.96 7.27
CA TRP A 89 1.95 -10.23 6.96
C TRP A 89 2.48 -10.74 5.63
N MET A 90 2.87 -9.83 4.75
CA MET A 90 3.48 -10.17 3.46
C MET A 90 4.81 -9.42 3.32
N PRO A 91 5.92 -10.08 2.94
CA PRO A 91 7.17 -9.40 2.66
C PRO A 91 7.00 -8.29 1.63
N LEU A 92 7.61 -7.12 1.87
CA LEU A 92 7.46 -5.94 1.03
C LEU A 92 8.00 -6.19 -0.39
N GLU A 93 9.07 -6.97 -0.48
CA GLU A 93 9.76 -7.36 -1.71
C GLU A 93 8.84 -8.11 -2.67
N LEU A 94 7.85 -8.84 -2.16
CA LEU A 94 6.91 -9.58 -3.00
C LEU A 94 6.01 -8.65 -3.82
N PHE A 95 5.83 -7.40 -3.41
CA PHE A 95 5.12 -6.40 -4.23
C PHE A 95 5.95 -5.88 -5.41
N LEU A 96 7.24 -6.21 -5.47
CA LEU A 96 8.12 -5.90 -6.60
C LEU A 96 8.46 -7.13 -7.44
N ASP A 97 7.95 -8.30 -7.06
CA ASP A 97 8.27 -9.58 -7.67
C ASP A 97 7.09 -10.09 -8.51
N ASN A 98 7.39 -10.69 -9.67
CA ASN A 98 6.36 -11.14 -10.61
C ASN A 98 5.80 -12.55 -10.30
N SER A 99 6.31 -13.27 -9.30
CA SER A 99 5.93 -14.66 -9.00
C SER A 99 4.47 -14.85 -8.64
N THR A 100 3.85 -13.86 -8.00
CA THR A 100 2.45 -13.88 -7.56
C THR A 100 1.62 -12.75 -8.17
N HIS A 101 2.24 -11.94 -9.02
CA HIS A 101 1.65 -10.75 -9.61
C HIS A 101 0.80 -11.09 -10.83
N ASN A 102 -0.39 -10.49 -10.90
CA ASN A 102 -1.23 -10.47 -12.08
C ASN A 102 -1.65 -9.02 -12.36
N VAL A 103 -1.90 -8.70 -13.63
CA VAL A 103 -2.28 -7.35 -14.04
C VAL A 103 -3.41 -7.39 -15.06
N PHE A 104 -4.41 -6.53 -14.85
CA PHE A 104 -5.46 -6.26 -15.82
C PHE A 104 -5.33 -4.83 -16.33
N VAL A 105 -4.89 -4.69 -17.58
CA VAL A 105 -4.67 -3.38 -18.22
C VAL A 105 -6.01 -2.81 -18.69
N LEU A 106 -6.37 -1.63 -18.18
CA LEU A 106 -7.61 -0.94 -18.55
C LEU A 106 -7.38 0.11 -19.65
N ASP A 107 -6.28 0.84 -19.55
CA ASP A 107 -5.78 1.77 -20.56
C ASP A 107 -4.27 1.97 -20.43
N ASN A 108 -3.70 2.90 -21.22
CA ASN A 108 -2.25 3.13 -21.23
C ASN A 108 -1.67 3.61 -19.90
N THR A 109 -2.50 4.24 -19.06
CA THR A 109 -2.08 4.88 -17.81
C THR A 109 -2.60 4.16 -16.57
N TYR A 110 -3.54 3.22 -16.74
CA TYR A 110 -4.17 2.53 -15.64
C TYR A 110 -4.22 1.02 -15.83
N SER A 111 -3.72 0.33 -14.82
CA SER A 111 -3.73 -1.11 -14.69
C SER A 111 -4.20 -1.49 -13.28
N VAL A 112 -4.96 -2.58 -13.18
CA VAL A 112 -5.39 -3.16 -11.92
C VAL A 112 -4.42 -4.28 -11.58
N HIS A 113 -3.56 -4.05 -10.59
CA HIS A 113 -2.62 -5.05 -10.09
C HIS A 113 -3.29 -5.96 -9.08
N SER A 114 -2.84 -7.22 -9.02
CA SER A 114 -3.20 -8.14 -7.95
C SER A 114 -2.05 -9.08 -7.57
N PHE A 115 -2.07 -9.54 -6.32
CA PHE A 115 -1.13 -10.50 -5.75
C PHE A 115 -1.87 -11.53 -4.92
N SER A 116 -1.48 -12.79 -5.06
CA SER A 116 -1.99 -13.90 -4.25
C SER A 116 -0.93 -14.34 -3.24
N PHE A 117 -1.25 -14.31 -1.95
CA PHE A 117 -0.32 -14.68 -0.89
C PHE A 117 -1.03 -15.40 0.25
N ASN A 118 -0.62 -16.63 0.58
CA ASN A 118 -1.19 -17.44 1.67
C ASN A 118 -2.73 -17.47 1.70
N GLY A 119 -3.34 -17.62 0.52
CA GLY A 119 -4.80 -17.64 0.36
C GLY A 119 -5.46 -16.27 0.55
N ALA A 120 -4.71 -15.17 0.55
CA ALA A 120 -5.20 -13.80 0.49
C ALA A 120 -4.97 -13.18 -0.89
N GLU A 121 -5.96 -12.41 -1.33
CA GLU A 121 -5.94 -11.68 -2.60
C GLU A 121 -5.83 -10.17 -2.31
N ILE A 122 -4.73 -9.58 -2.76
CA ILE A 122 -4.46 -8.14 -2.68
C ILE A 122 -4.64 -7.57 -4.07
N TYR A 123 -5.55 -6.62 -4.29
CA TYR A 123 -5.82 -6.12 -5.63
C TYR A 123 -6.24 -4.65 -5.66
N GLY A 124 -6.20 -4.05 -6.85
CA GLY A 124 -6.67 -2.69 -7.11
C GLY A 124 -5.82 -1.62 -6.43
N ILE A 125 -6.48 -0.59 -5.90
CA ILE A 125 -5.80 0.56 -5.29
C ILE A 125 -4.88 0.16 -4.15
N THR A 126 -5.26 -0.87 -3.40
CA THR A 126 -4.45 -1.45 -2.35
C THR A 126 -3.13 -1.98 -2.89
N ALA A 127 -3.16 -2.92 -3.85
CA ALA A 127 -1.95 -3.48 -4.44
C ALA A 127 -1.07 -2.39 -5.03
N PHE A 128 -1.69 -1.37 -5.64
CA PHE A 128 -0.97 -0.24 -6.21
C PHE A 128 -0.25 0.62 -5.16
N MET A 129 -0.91 0.93 -4.03
CA MET A 129 -0.25 1.60 -2.90
C MET A 129 0.91 0.76 -2.35
N CYS A 130 0.74 -0.57 -2.29
CA CYS A 130 1.79 -1.50 -1.85
C CYS A 130 3.02 -1.46 -2.76
N ILE A 131 2.82 -1.47 -4.09
CA ILE A 131 3.90 -1.35 -5.08
C ILE A 131 4.67 -0.04 -4.88
N ILE A 132 3.96 1.10 -4.80
CA ILE A 132 4.60 2.41 -4.64
C ILE A 132 5.39 2.48 -3.34
N THR A 133 4.81 2.04 -2.22
CA THR A 133 5.50 1.99 -0.94
C THR A 133 6.73 1.08 -1.00
N ALA A 134 6.63 -0.10 -1.63
CA ALA A 134 7.76 -1.01 -1.80
C ALA A 134 8.88 -0.37 -2.62
N MET A 135 8.54 0.30 -3.72
CA MET A 135 9.52 1.02 -4.54
C MET A 135 10.25 2.10 -3.75
N MET A 136 9.51 2.92 -2.99
CA MET A 136 10.07 4.02 -2.20
C MET A 136 10.91 3.53 -1.01
N VAL A 137 10.48 2.47 -0.33
CA VAL A 137 11.20 1.96 0.87
C VAL A 137 12.41 1.13 0.47
N LEU A 138 12.25 0.22 -0.50
CA LEU A 138 13.33 -0.69 -0.92
C LEU A 138 14.25 -0.08 -1.97
N GLN A 139 13.92 1.11 -2.51
CA GLN A 139 14.67 1.79 -3.56
C GLN A 139 14.90 0.89 -4.79
N ARG A 140 13.84 0.16 -5.19
CA ARG A 140 13.86 -0.82 -6.29
C ARG A 140 12.65 -0.66 -7.19
N THR A 141 12.79 -1.03 -8.46
CA THR A 141 11.66 -1.12 -9.40
C THR A 141 11.07 -2.53 -9.41
N PRO A 142 9.77 -2.69 -9.73
CA PRO A 142 9.17 -4.01 -9.89
C PRO A 142 9.70 -4.74 -11.13
N SER A 143 9.73 -6.06 -11.07
CA SER A 143 10.12 -6.93 -12.19
C SER A 143 8.98 -7.17 -13.20
N PHE A 144 8.00 -6.27 -13.24
CA PHE A 144 6.81 -6.32 -14.08
C PHE A 144 6.40 -4.91 -14.52
N ASP A 145 5.61 -4.82 -15.58
CA ASP A 145 5.11 -3.55 -16.08
C ASP A 145 4.08 -2.95 -15.11
N ILE A 146 4.23 -1.67 -14.76
CA ILE A 146 3.25 -0.97 -13.93
C ILE A 146 2.00 -0.63 -14.76
N ASN A 147 2.19 -0.21 -16.00
CA ASN A 147 1.14 -0.05 -16.99
C ASN A 147 1.80 0.04 -18.37
N SER A 148 1.01 0.14 -19.44
CA SER A 148 1.56 0.22 -20.80
C SER A 148 2.48 1.42 -21.04
N SER A 149 2.36 2.49 -20.24
CA SER A 149 3.27 3.64 -20.30
C SER A 149 4.55 3.45 -19.48
N LEU A 150 4.59 2.53 -18.51
CA LEU A 150 5.73 2.23 -17.64
C LEU A 150 6.06 0.74 -17.66
N THR A 151 6.69 0.33 -18.76
CA THR A 151 7.21 -1.04 -18.91
C THR A 151 8.54 -1.21 -18.19
N VAL A 152 8.93 -2.45 -17.89
CA VAL A 152 10.23 -2.79 -17.28
C VAL A 152 11.38 -2.16 -18.07
N SER A 153 11.42 -2.36 -19.39
CA SER A 153 12.47 -1.81 -20.27
C SER A 153 12.52 -0.29 -20.31
N ARG A 154 11.41 0.40 -19.99
CA ARG A 154 11.38 1.86 -19.85
C ARG A 154 11.88 2.28 -18.47
N MET A 155 11.42 1.61 -17.41
CA MET A 155 11.83 1.87 -16.04
C MET A 155 13.33 1.69 -15.83
N GLU A 156 13.94 0.68 -16.46
CA GLU A 156 15.41 0.45 -16.42
C GLU A 156 16.24 1.64 -16.92
N LYS A 157 15.63 2.55 -17.68
CA LYS A 157 16.27 3.73 -18.28
C LYS A 157 15.93 5.03 -17.56
N MET A 158 15.18 4.96 -16.47
CA MET A 158 14.70 6.12 -15.71
C MET A 158 15.26 6.10 -14.28
N ALA A 159 15.48 7.26 -13.68
CA ALA A 159 15.73 7.32 -12.25
C ALA A 159 14.45 6.92 -11.49
N LEU A 160 14.59 6.31 -10.31
CA LEU A 160 13.43 5.90 -9.51
C LEU A 160 12.50 7.08 -9.19
N THR A 161 13.07 8.27 -8.93
CA THR A 161 12.31 9.51 -8.72
C THR A 161 11.44 9.85 -9.91
N ASP A 162 11.96 9.73 -11.14
CA ASP A 162 11.21 10.03 -12.36
C ASP A 162 10.08 9.01 -12.59
N ILE A 163 10.31 7.75 -12.21
CA ILE A 163 9.28 6.71 -12.29
C ILE A 163 8.16 7.03 -11.31
N ILE A 164 8.49 7.34 -10.05
CA ILE A 164 7.53 7.70 -9.02
C ILE A 164 6.76 8.96 -9.42
N ASP A 165 7.43 10.00 -9.89
CA ASP A 165 6.77 11.24 -10.34
C ASP A 165 5.83 10.98 -11.52
N HIS A 166 6.25 10.16 -12.49
CA HIS A 166 5.39 9.74 -13.60
C HIS A 166 4.15 9.02 -13.08
N ILE A 167 4.28 8.08 -12.15
CA ILE A 167 3.15 7.37 -11.54
C ILE A 167 2.18 8.36 -10.87
N LEU A 168 2.71 9.23 -10.01
CA LEU A 168 1.93 10.13 -9.17
C LEU A 168 1.14 11.19 -9.98
N GLN A 169 1.59 11.52 -11.19
CA GLN A 169 0.84 12.42 -12.08
C GLN A 169 -0.54 11.89 -12.48
N PHE A 170 -0.76 10.57 -12.47
CA PHE A 170 -2.00 9.96 -12.94
C PHE A 170 -2.95 9.51 -11.83
N VAL A 171 -2.50 9.43 -10.57
CA VAL A 171 -3.28 8.79 -9.47
C VAL A 171 -4.55 9.54 -9.07
N HIS A 172 -4.65 10.81 -9.43
CA HIS A 172 -5.80 11.68 -9.16
C HIS A 172 -6.82 11.71 -10.32
N LEU A 173 -6.44 11.19 -11.50
CA LEU A 173 -7.25 11.33 -12.69
C LEU A 173 -8.48 10.40 -12.66
N PRO A 174 -9.61 10.82 -13.25
CA PRO A 174 -10.76 9.94 -13.40
C PRO A 174 -10.46 8.81 -14.39
N PHE A 175 -11.03 7.63 -14.13
CA PHE A 175 -10.99 6.52 -15.08
C PHE A 175 -11.78 6.87 -16.33
N LYS A 176 -11.09 6.99 -17.48
CA LYS A 176 -11.71 7.37 -18.76
C LYS A 176 -12.65 6.29 -19.31
N LYS A 177 -12.48 5.02 -18.91
CA LYS A 177 -13.28 3.86 -19.36
C LYS A 177 -13.99 3.14 -18.19
N SER A 178 -14.66 3.86 -17.30
CA SER A 178 -15.30 3.26 -16.11
C SER A 178 -16.60 2.47 -16.37
N LYS A 179 -16.90 2.03 -17.60
CA LYS A 179 -18.10 1.23 -17.92
C LYS A 179 -17.89 -0.28 -17.65
N LEU A 180 -17.36 -0.61 -16.48
CA LEU A 180 -17.39 -1.97 -15.92
C LEU A 180 -18.34 -1.98 -14.71
#